data_AF-A0A6P0TFX3-F1
#
_entry.id   AF-A0A6P0TFX3-F1
#
_cell.length_a   1.000
_cell.length_b   1.000
_cell.length_c   1.000
_cell.angle_alpha   90.00
_cell.angle_beta   90.00
_cell.angle_gamma   90.00
#
_symmetry.space_group_name_H-M   'P 1'
#
loop_
_entity.id
_entity.type
_entity.pdbx_description
1 polymer ?
#
loop_
_entity_poly.entity_id
_entity_poly.type
_entity_poly.pdbx_seq_one_letter_code
_entity_poly.pdbx_strand_id
1 'polypeptide(L)'
;MTCESHSVPLPSEKWTTLNSQHITHHLNQLAALSNQTQAQAPHSSVQLSTALPPISDIPIHIYDIVDSTNTVLWQHIRRSTDPSQANPSQAWQEGQVAIARQQSAGRGQWGRQWQSSLGGLYLSMALRPNCPTTVAAQITLSVVVGVAIALRLCHIPVWIKWPNDLVVPSTILAGPQPNHLPTLYKLGGILTETRIQGQTVSHAVVGLGLNGANPVPPQGINLQTLWSKIASNPTDSDRHLPLTPCLMSLNGIAAIAIWGIRSGWQRWQQQGIDPIIRDYNTFLSHRDQSIQVKYQGQSVQSQSVQGKILGVSASGHLRLRPTSLSSPIQVNSSDVTGTSSLPQSSSQEILLTPGSVHLGYQLNP
;
A
#
# COMPACT_ATOMS: atom_id res chain seq x y z
N MET A 1 -32.97 -6.87 -30.46
CA MET A 1 -31.87 -6.04 -29.91
C MET A 1 -30.82 -6.96 -29.35
N THR A 2 -29.75 -7.18 -30.11
CA THR A 2 -28.60 -7.98 -29.69
C THR A 2 -27.75 -7.15 -28.73
N CYS A 3 -27.51 -7.70 -27.54
CA CYS A 3 -26.66 -7.10 -26.53
C CYS A 3 -25.20 -7.26 -27.01
N GLU A 4 -24.63 -6.21 -27.60
CA GLU A 4 -23.22 -6.17 -27.93
C GLU A 4 -22.41 -6.17 -26.64
N SER A 5 -21.85 -7.33 -26.27
CA SER A 5 -20.83 -7.43 -25.24
C SER A 5 -19.63 -6.59 -25.69
N HIS A 6 -19.53 -5.36 -25.18
CA HIS A 6 -18.35 -4.52 -25.35
C HIS A 6 -17.19 -5.20 -24.59
N SER A 7 -16.46 -6.07 -25.27
CA SER A 7 -15.25 -6.70 -24.73
C SER A 7 -14.24 -5.59 -24.46
N VAL A 8 -13.89 -5.38 -23.20
CA VAL A 8 -12.82 -4.46 -22.81
C VAL A 8 -11.54 -4.91 -23.54
N PRO A 9 -10.90 -4.05 -24.35
CA PRO A 9 -9.73 -4.45 -25.12
C PRO A 9 -8.61 -4.94 -24.19
N LEU A 10 -7.94 -6.02 -24.58
CA LEU A 10 -6.84 -6.59 -23.81
C LEU A 10 -5.68 -5.60 -23.71
N PRO A 11 -4.96 -5.54 -22.56
CA PRO A 11 -3.78 -4.70 -22.44
C PRO A 11 -2.71 -5.07 -23.47
N SER A 12 -1.98 -4.07 -23.99
CA SER A 12 -0.85 -4.31 -24.90
C SER A 12 0.23 -5.23 -24.28
N GLU A 13 1.07 -5.83 -25.12
CA GLU A 13 2.10 -6.82 -24.72
C GLU A 13 3.00 -6.34 -23.56
N LYS A 14 3.45 -5.08 -23.59
CA LYS A 14 4.26 -4.49 -22.51
C LYS A 14 3.59 -4.51 -21.11
N TRP A 15 2.26 -4.60 -21.07
CA TRP A 15 1.47 -4.68 -19.84
C TRP A 15 1.08 -6.11 -19.46
N THR A 16 1.41 -7.10 -20.28
CA THR A 16 1.10 -8.51 -20.01
C THR A 16 2.35 -9.39 -19.93
N THR A 17 3.51 -8.88 -20.34
CA THR A 17 4.79 -9.61 -20.31
C THR A 17 5.59 -9.29 -19.04
N LEU A 18 6.04 -10.34 -18.35
CA LEU A 18 6.96 -10.27 -17.21
C LEU A 18 8.26 -11.01 -17.53
N ASN A 19 9.39 -10.41 -17.23
CA ASN A 19 10.72 -10.99 -17.38
C ASN A 19 11.64 -10.50 -16.25
N SER A 20 12.23 -11.44 -15.51
CA SER A 20 13.03 -11.12 -14.33
C SER A 20 14.28 -10.32 -14.66
N GLN A 21 14.94 -10.57 -15.80
CA GLN A 21 16.11 -9.81 -16.25
C GLN A 21 15.75 -8.36 -16.56
N HIS A 22 14.60 -8.12 -17.21
CA HIS A 22 14.11 -6.76 -17.47
C HIS A 22 13.74 -6.02 -16.18
N ILE A 23 13.11 -6.71 -15.22
CA ILE A 23 12.81 -6.14 -13.89
C ILE A 23 14.10 -5.75 -13.18
N THR A 24 15.09 -6.65 -13.15
CA THR A 24 16.41 -6.38 -12.55
C THR A 24 17.13 -5.22 -13.24
N HIS A 25 17.05 -5.11 -14.56
CA HIS A 25 17.59 -3.99 -15.31
C HIS A 25 16.98 -2.65 -14.87
N HIS A 26 15.64 -2.57 -14.77
CA HIS A 26 14.96 -1.37 -14.29
C HIS A 26 15.25 -1.05 -12.83
N LEU A 27 15.37 -2.07 -11.97
CA LEU A 27 15.78 -1.89 -10.59
C LEU A 27 17.17 -1.23 -10.49
N ASN A 28 18.14 -1.69 -11.29
CA ASN A 28 19.47 -1.08 -11.34
C ASN A 28 19.44 0.38 -11.81
N GLN A 29 18.56 0.72 -12.78
CA GLN A 29 18.35 2.11 -13.21
C GLN A 29 17.79 2.99 -12.07
N LEU A 30 16.79 2.49 -11.32
CA LEU A 30 16.21 3.21 -10.19
C LEU A 30 17.24 3.46 -9.07
N ALA A 31 18.09 2.48 -8.78
CA ALA A 31 19.19 2.65 -7.81
C ALA A 31 20.18 3.74 -8.25
N ALA A 32 20.58 3.75 -9.52
CA ALA A 32 21.48 4.75 -10.06
C ALA A 32 20.89 6.17 -9.96
N LEU A 33 19.61 6.34 -10.33
CA LEU A 33 18.90 7.62 -10.23
C LEU A 33 18.83 8.13 -8.79
N SER A 34 18.49 7.25 -7.84
CA SER A 34 18.42 7.60 -6.42
C SER A 34 19.76 8.14 -5.89
N ASN A 35 20.87 7.52 -6.27
CA ASN A 35 22.21 7.96 -5.87
C ASN A 35 22.56 9.34 -6.46
N GLN A 36 22.16 9.62 -7.70
CA GLN A 36 22.39 10.91 -8.36
C GLN A 36 21.57 12.04 -7.72
N THR A 37 20.28 11.83 -7.45
CA THR A 37 19.41 12.83 -6.81
C THR A 37 19.93 13.22 -5.43
N GLN A 38 20.47 12.26 -4.67
CA GLN A 38 21.05 12.52 -3.35
C GLN A 38 22.30 13.41 -3.44
N ALA A 39 23.16 13.22 -4.44
CA ALA A 39 24.34 14.04 -4.64
C ALA A 39 24.00 15.50 -4.97
N GLN A 40 22.84 15.75 -5.59
CA GLN A 40 22.43 17.07 -6.06
C GLN A 40 21.53 17.84 -5.08
N ALA A 41 20.83 17.17 -4.15
CA ALA A 41 19.89 17.80 -3.21
C ALA A 41 19.93 17.19 -1.79
N PRO A 42 21.01 17.40 -1.02
CA PRO A 42 21.23 16.77 0.29
C PRO A 42 20.26 17.23 1.41
N HIS A 43 19.45 18.28 1.19
CA HIS A 43 18.57 18.88 2.22
C HIS A 43 17.06 18.76 1.91
N SER A 44 16.64 17.95 0.94
CA SER A 44 15.21 17.76 0.65
C SER A 44 14.48 17.04 1.80
N SER A 45 13.24 17.42 2.08
CA SER A 45 12.44 16.92 3.21
C SER A 45 11.85 15.51 2.98
N VAL A 46 11.87 15.02 1.74
CA VAL A 46 11.43 13.67 1.35
C VAL A 46 12.66 12.92 0.83
N GLN A 47 13.46 12.38 1.75
CA GLN A 47 14.58 11.51 1.41
C GLN A 47 14.17 10.06 1.62
N LEU A 48 14.29 9.25 0.57
CA LEU A 48 14.44 7.82 0.79
C LEU A 48 15.84 7.61 1.37
N SER A 49 15.89 6.93 2.51
CA SER A 49 17.15 6.63 3.19
C SER A 49 18.04 5.77 2.30
N THR A 50 19.21 6.33 1.99
CA THR A 50 20.55 5.72 1.94
C THR A 50 20.69 4.41 1.18
N ALA A 51 21.34 4.47 0.01
CA ALA A 51 22.01 3.35 -0.65
C ALA A 51 21.33 1.99 -0.40
N LEU A 52 20.28 1.70 -1.18
CA LEU A 52 19.74 0.35 -1.18
C LEU A 52 20.92 -0.62 -1.41
N PRO A 53 21.07 -1.67 -0.60
CA PRO A 53 22.06 -2.70 -0.88
C PRO A 53 21.82 -3.19 -2.31
N PRO A 54 22.89 -3.52 -3.05
CA PRO A 54 22.81 -3.80 -4.47
C PRO A 54 21.66 -4.77 -4.77
N ILE A 55 20.88 -4.39 -5.77
CA ILE A 55 19.65 -5.08 -6.19
C ILE A 55 19.91 -6.51 -6.67
N SER A 56 21.16 -6.83 -6.97
CA SER A 56 21.62 -7.92 -7.82
C SER A 56 21.29 -9.34 -7.36
N ASP A 57 20.88 -9.57 -6.10
CA ASP A 57 20.77 -10.93 -5.55
C ASP A 57 19.36 -11.34 -5.10
N ILE A 58 18.32 -10.54 -5.34
CA ILE A 58 16.95 -10.96 -4.96
C ILE A 58 16.40 -11.99 -5.95
N PRO A 59 15.95 -13.18 -5.49
CA PRO A 59 15.24 -14.12 -6.35
C PRO A 59 13.87 -13.55 -6.72
N ILE A 60 13.64 -13.34 -8.01
CA ILE A 60 12.35 -12.92 -8.58
C ILE A 60 11.75 -14.11 -9.33
N HIS A 61 10.68 -14.67 -8.78
CA HIS A 61 9.94 -15.78 -9.37
C HIS A 61 8.70 -15.25 -10.09
N ILE A 62 8.57 -15.58 -11.38
CA ILE A 62 7.45 -15.16 -12.22
C ILE A 62 6.60 -16.38 -12.54
N TYR A 63 5.30 -16.24 -12.38
CA TYR A 63 4.30 -17.27 -12.66
C TYR A 63 3.26 -16.72 -13.65
N ASP A 64 2.71 -17.58 -14.50
CA ASP A 64 1.58 -17.18 -15.33
C ASP A 64 0.31 -17.02 -14.49
N ILE A 65 -0.14 -18.11 -13.84
CA ILE A 65 -1.34 -18.12 -13.02
C ILE A 65 -1.07 -18.89 -11.72
N VAL A 66 -1.46 -18.31 -10.59
CA VAL A 66 -1.41 -18.94 -9.25
C VAL A 66 -2.71 -18.68 -8.49
N ASP A 67 -2.93 -19.34 -7.36
CA ASP A 67 -4.03 -18.99 -6.45
C ASP A 67 -3.81 -17.59 -5.84
N SER A 68 -2.65 -17.37 -5.24
CA SER A 68 -2.17 -16.10 -4.75
C SER A 68 -0.65 -16.07 -4.62
N THR A 69 -0.03 -14.95 -4.97
CA THR A 69 1.42 -14.74 -4.77
C THR A 69 1.82 -14.79 -3.29
N ASN A 70 0.92 -14.45 -2.37
CA ASN A 70 1.16 -14.62 -0.93
C ASN A 70 1.26 -16.10 -0.56
N THR A 71 0.37 -16.95 -1.09
CA THR A 71 0.42 -18.41 -0.85
C THR A 71 1.75 -18.98 -1.32
N VAL A 72 2.20 -18.59 -2.52
CA VAL A 72 3.47 -19.05 -3.09
C VAL A 72 4.65 -18.77 -2.15
N LEU A 73 4.78 -17.55 -1.64
CA LEU A 73 5.90 -17.21 -0.76
C LEU A 73 5.79 -17.90 0.61
N TRP A 74 4.58 -18.09 1.15
CA TRP A 74 4.43 -18.90 2.36
C TRP A 74 4.85 -20.35 2.16
N GLN A 75 4.60 -20.94 0.98
CA GLN A 75 5.09 -22.27 0.65
C GLN A 75 6.61 -22.31 0.57
N HIS A 76 7.25 -21.29 -0.01
CA HIS A 76 8.72 -21.18 -0.06
C HIS A 76 9.31 -21.10 1.35
N ILE A 77 8.77 -20.23 2.20
CA ILE A 77 9.18 -20.12 3.62
C ILE A 77 8.99 -21.46 4.33
N ARG A 78 7.85 -22.14 4.13
CA ARG A 78 7.58 -23.43 4.78
C ARG A 78 8.59 -24.50 4.36
N ARG A 79 8.81 -24.70 3.06
CA ARG A 79 9.77 -25.70 2.54
C ARG A 79 11.17 -25.51 3.09
N SER A 80 11.58 -24.25 3.29
CA SER A 80 12.91 -23.92 3.79
C SER A 80 13.02 -23.91 5.33
N THR A 81 11.90 -23.88 6.07
CA THR A 81 11.90 -23.87 7.55
C THR A 81 11.46 -25.19 8.18
N ASP A 82 10.85 -26.09 7.39
CA ASP A 82 10.50 -27.45 7.80
C ASP A 82 11.74 -28.37 7.66
N PRO A 83 12.29 -28.92 8.76
CA PRO A 83 13.47 -29.78 8.70
C PRO A 83 13.30 -31.01 7.80
N SER A 84 12.06 -31.49 7.58
CA SER A 84 11.78 -32.64 6.72
C SER A 84 11.80 -32.30 5.22
N GLN A 85 11.75 -31.02 4.87
CA GLN A 85 11.69 -30.52 3.49
C GLN A 85 12.86 -29.58 3.14
N ALA A 86 13.64 -29.17 4.15
CA ALA A 86 14.68 -28.17 4.01
C ALA A 86 15.79 -28.65 3.05
N ASN A 87 15.93 -27.94 1.94
CA ASN A 87 17.06 -28.05 1.04
C ASN A 87 17.84 -26.72 1.07
N PRO A 88 19.10 -26.69 1.53
CA PRO A 88 19.90 -25.46 1.61
C PRO A 88 19.98 -24.69 0.28
N SER A 89 19.99 -25.41 -0.86
CA SER A 89 20.01 -24.79 -2.20
C SER A 89 18.68 -24.14 -2.61
N GLN A 90 17.60 -24.40 -1.86
CA GLN A 90 16.26 -23.85 -2.07
C GLN A 90 15.78 -23.04 -0.86
N ALA A 91 16.72 -22.63 0.01
CA ALA A 91 16.40 -21.81 1.16
C ALA A 91 15.76 -20.49 0.73
N TRP A 92 14.68 -20.09 1.41
CA TRP A 92 14.04 -18.81 1.11
C TRP A 92 14.96 -17.67 1.55
N GLN A 93 14.95 -16.57 0.80
CA GLN A 93 15.79 -15.41 1.06
C GLN A 93 14.92 -14.22 1.44
N GLU A 94 15.36 -13.42 2.41
CA GLU A 94 14.69 -12.16 2.72
C GLU A 94 14.72 -11.24 1.50
N GLY A 95 13.57 -10.64 1.19
CA GLY A 95 13.37 -9.86 -0.01
C GLY A 95 12.94 -10.67 -1.24
N GLN A 96 12.95 -12.01 -1.20
CA GLN A 96 12.48 -12.85 -2.31
C GLN A 96 11.08 -12.44 -2.77
N VAL A 97 10.89 -12.37 -4.09
CA VAL A 97 9.69 -11.87 -4.74
C VAL A 97 9.00 -12.97 -5.53
N ALA A 98 7.67 -13.04 -5.41
CA ALA A 98 6.82 -13.78 -6.34
C ALA A 98 5.93 -12.79 -7.10
N ILE A 99 5.85 -12.93 -8.42
CA ILE A 99 4.99 -12.12 -9.29
C ILE A 99 4.15 -13.07 -10.14
N ALA A 100 2.86 -12.79 -10.27
CA ALA A 100 1.99 -13.54 -11.17
C ALA A 100 1.33 -12.61 -12.19
N ARG A 101 1.10 -13.10 -13.42
CA ARG A 101 0.32 -12.36 -14.43
C ARG A 101 -1.15 -12.31 -14.05
N GLN A 102 -1.65 -13.36 -13.39
CA GLN A 102 -3.00 -13.44 -12.83
C GLN A 102 -3.04 -14.23 -11.52
N GLN A 103 -4.06 -13.98 -10.71
CA GLN A 103 -4.39 -14.80 -9.54
C GLN A 103 -5.81 -15.32 -9.68
N SER A 104 -6.03 -16.62 -9.46
CA SER A 104 -7.37 -17.22 -9.48
C SER A 104 -8.12 -17.02 -8.16
N ALA A 105 -7.40 -16.76 -7.06
CA ALA A 105 -7.96 -16.54 -5.73
C ALA A 105 -7.23 -15.38 -5.00
N GLY A 106 -7.04 -14.26 -5.70
CA GLY A 106 -6.40 -13.06 -5.14
C GLY A 106 -7.12 -12.57 -3.88
N ARG A 107 -6.34 -12.25 -2.84
CA ARG A 107 -6.85 -11.88 -1.50
C ARG A 107 -6.61 -10.41 -1.18
N GLY A 108 -7.58 -9.79 -0.53
CA GLY A 108 -7.47 -8.52 0.18
C GLY A 108 -7.64 -8.72 1.69
N GLN A 109 -7.66 -7.62 2.44
CA GLN A 109 -7.90 -7.67 3.88
C GLN A 109 -9.34 -8.11 4.20
N TRP A 110 -9.51 -8.74 5.38
CA TRP A 110 -10.81 -9.12 5.96
C TRP A 110 -11.65 -10.01 5.03
N GLY A 111 -11.00 -10.97 4.35
CA GLY A 111 -11.67 -11.94 3.47
C GLY A 111 -12.15 -11.38 2.14
N ARG A 112 -11.90 -10.10 1.83
CA ARG A 112 -12.24 -9.53 0.53
C ARG A 112 -11.38 -10.14 -0.57
N GLN A 113 -11.95 -10.26 -1.77
CA GLN A 113 -11.19 -10.70 -2.94
C GLN A 113 -10.51 -9.53 -3.63
N TRP A 114 -9.33 -9.78 -4.18
CA TRP A 114 -8.62 -8.86 -5.07
C TRP A 114 -8.71 -9.38 -6.50
N GLN A 115 -9.36 -8.64 -7.38
CA GLN A 115 -9.51 -9.02 -8.79
C GLN A 115 -8.17 -8.95 -9.51
N SER A 116 -7.71 -10.09 -10.04
CA SER A 116 -6.39 -10.23 -10.64
C SER A 116 -6.39 -10.58 -12.14
N SER A 117 -7.04 -9.73 -12.94
CA SER A 117 -7.08 -9.86 -14.41
C SER A 117 -5.73 -9.49 -15.07
N LEU A 118 -5.47 -9.97 -16.29
CA LEU A 118 -4.27 -9.56 -17.04
C LEU A 118 -4.14 -8.03 -17.12
N GLY A 119 -2.91 -7.53 -17.00
CA GLY A 119 -2.59 -6.10 -17.03
C GLY A 119 -2.33 -5.47 -15.66
N GLY A 120 -2.66 -6.15 -14.56
CA GLY A 120 -2.32 -5.69 -13.21
C GLY A 120 -1.00 -6.28 -12.72
N LEU A 121 -0.40 -5.65 -11.71
CA LEU A 121 0.74 -6.19 -10.99
C LEU A 121 0.25 -6.89 -9.72
N TYR A 122 0.56 -8.18 -9.62
CA TYR A 122 0.30 -9.01 -8.45
C TYR A 122 1.63 -9.54 -7.96
N LEU A 123 2.12 -8.94 -6.87
CA LEU A 123 3.47 -9.13 -6.38
C LEU A 123 3.44 -9.40 -4.89
N SER A 124 4.25 -10.33 -4.42
CA SER A 124 4.49 -10.51 -2.99
C SER A 124 5.97 -10.50 -2.68
N MET A 125 6.34 -10.08 -1.48
CA MET A 125 7.71 -10.09 -0.96
C MET A 125 7.77 -10.77 0.41
N ALA A 126 8.74 -11.67 0.60
CA ALA A 126 8.99 -12.34 1.87
C ALA A 126 9.97 -11.52 2.72
N LEU A 127 9.63 -11.27 3.98
CA LEU A 127 10.42 -10.48 4.93
C LEU A 127 10.73 -11.30 6.19
N ARG A 128 11.80 -10.92 6.90
CA ARG A 128 12.16 -11.50 8.20
C ARG A 128 12.15 -10.43 9.30
N PRO A 129 10.96 -10.02 9.82
CA PRO A 129 10.87 -8.87 10.70
C PRO A 129 11.60 -9.02 12.03
N ASN A 130 11.54 -10.21 12.65
CA ASN A 130 12.09 -10.50 13.97
C ASN A 130 11.77 -9.42 15.01
N CYS A 131 10.53 -8.91 15.00
CA CYS A 131 10.09 -7.79 15.84
C CYS A 131 8.93 -8.20 16.77
N PRO A 132 8.68 -7.46 17.86
CA PRO A 132 7.53 -7.73 18.73
C PRO A 132 6.19 -7.64 17.99
N THR A 133 5.22 -8.47 18.38
CA THR A 133 3.86 -8.42 17.81
C THR A 133 3.17 -7.07 17.99
N THR A 134 3.55 -6.31 19.03
CA THR A 134 3.03 -4.96 19.31
C THR A 134 3.35 -3.94 18.22
N VAL A 135 4.37 -4.18 17.39
CA VAL A 135 4.75 -3.29 16.28
C VAL A 135 4.47 -3.89 14.91
N ALA A 136 3.75 -5.01 14.82
CA ALA A 136 3.48 -5.71 13.56
C ALA A 136 2.80 -4.81 12.50
N ALA A 137 1.93 -3.88 12.92
CA ALA A 137 1.28 -2.94 12.03
C ALA A 137 2.27 -2.04 11.28
N GLN A 138 3.42 -1.75 11.88
CA GLN A 138 4.46 -0.88 11.31
C GLN A 138 5.04 -1.45 10.01
N ILE A 139 5.04 -2.77 9.83
CA ILE A 139 5.46 -3.43 8.58
C ILE A 139 4.58 -2.95 7.40
N THR A 140 3.26 -2.89 7.60
CA THR A 140 2.35 -2.43 6.54
C THR A 140 2.52 -0.94 6.29
N LEU A 141 2.66 -0.14 7.36
CA LEU A 141 2.85 1.31 7.27
C LEU A 141 4.15 1.67 6.52
N SER A 142 5.25 0.98 6.83
CA SER A 142 6.54 1.21 6.19
C SER A 142 6.49 0.86 4.71
N VAL A 143 5.87 -0.26 4.36
CA VAL A 143 5.75 -0.70 2.97
C VAL A 143 4.86 0.23 2.15
N VAL A 144 3.67 0.61 2.66
CA VAL A 144 2.78 1.49 1.90
C VAL A 144 3.39 2.87 1.68
N VAL A 145 4.12 3.41 2.67
CA VAL A 145 4.88 4.66 2.52
C VAL A 145 5.98 4.51 1.49
N GLY A 146 6.77 3.44 1.56
CA GLY A 146 7.86 3.19 0.60
C GLY A 146 7.35 3.09 -0.84
N VAL A 147 6.25 2.37 -1.08
CA VAL A 147 5.61 2.28 -2.41
C VAL A 147 5.03 3.62 -2.84
N ALA A 148 4.39 4.37 -1.94
CA ALA A 148 3.85 5.69 -2.26
C ALA A 148 4.95 6.68 -2.67
N ILE A 149 6.10 6.68 -1.98
CA ILE A 149 7.24 7.52 -2.34
C ILE A 149 7.82 7.09 -3.70
N ALA A 150 8.01 5.79 -3.92
CA ALA A 150 8.52 5.27 -5.19
C ALA A 150 7.65 5.69 -6.38
N LEU A 151 6.33 5.57 -6.25
CA LEU A 151 5.38 6.03 -7.27
C LEU A 151 5.44 7.56 -7.48
N ARG A 152 5.64 8.34 -6.41
CA ARG A 152 5.75 9.81 -6.47
C ARG A 152 7.06 10.28 -7.12
N LEU A 153 8.17 9.59 -6.91
CA LEU A 153 9.42 9.84 -7.66
C LEU A 153 9.24 9.62 -9.16
N CYS A 154 8.35 8.72 -9.50
CA CYS A 154 7.88 8.48 -10.86
C CYS A 154 6.73 9.41 -11.28
N HIS A 155 6.47 10.47 -10.52
CA HIS A 155 5.44 11.48 -10.77
C HIS A 155 4.00 10.96 -10.82
N ILE A 156 3.75 9.80 -10.22
CA ILE A 156 2.39 9.30 -10.00
C ILE A 156 1.88 9.87 -8.67
N PRO A 157 0.87 10.77 -8.68
CA PRO A 157 0.38 11.41 -7.48
C PRO A 157 -0.52 10.45 -6.70
N VAL A 158 0.03 9.74 -5.72
CA VAL A 158 -0.69 8.75 -4.90
C VAL A 158 -0.84 9.16 -3.44
N TRP A 159 -2.02 8.94 -2.88
CA TRP A 159 -2.31 9.10 -1.46
C TRP A 159 -2.50 7.76 -0.80
N ILE A 160 -2.49 7.75 0.53
CA ILE A 160 -2.72 6.56 1.34
C ILE A 160 -4.08 6.68 2.01
N LYS A 161 -5.02 5.82 1.64
CA LYS A 161 -6.23 5.61 2.43
C LYS A 161 -5.94 4.57 3.49
N TRP A 162 -6.10 4.97 4.74
CA TRP A 162 -5.75 4.12 5.87
C TRP A 162 -6.51 2.78 5.87
N PRO A 163 -5.85 1.66 6.23
CA PRO A 163 -4.45 1.58 6.65
C PRO A 163 -3.43 1.37 5.53
N ASN A 164 -3.85 0.97 4.32
CA ASN A 164 -2.99 0.24 3.38
C ASN A 164 -3.32 0.44 1.89
N ASP A 165 -4.31 1.28 1.57
CA ASP A 165 -4.78 1.46 0.19
C ASP A 165 -4.05 2.62 -0.48
N LEU A 166 -3.53 2.39 -1.68
CA LEU A 166 -3.03 3.46 -2.55
C LEU A 166 -4.20 4.00 -3.38
N VAL A 167 -4.41 5.31 -3.33
CA VAL A 167 -5.57 5.97 -3.92
C VAL A 167 -5.19 7.24 -4.67
N VAL A 168 -6.03 7.62 -5.63
CA VAL A 168 -5.95 8.89 -6.37
C VAL A 168 -7.24 9.68 -6.15
N PRO A 169 -7.14 10.91 -5.60
CA PRO A 169 -8.28 11.81 -5.48
C PRO A 169 -8.83 12.24 -6.84
N SER A 170 -10.14 12.40 -6.95
CA SER A 170 -10.81 12.93 -8.13
C SER A 170 -10.32 14.32 -8.51
N THR A 171 -9.80 15.11 -7.57
CA THR A 171 -9.21 16.43 -7.83
C THR A 171 -8.01 16.38 -8.77
N ILE A 172 -7.28 15.28 -8.80
CA ILE A 172 -6.16 15.06 -9.74
C ILE A 172 -6.66 14.82 -11.16
N LEU A 173 -7.86 14.24 -11.28
CA LEU A 173 -8.43 13.82 -12.56
C LEU A 173 -9.29 14.91 -13.20
N ALA A 174 -10.00 15.70 -12.38
CA ALA A 174 -11.04 16.63 -12.83
C ALA A 174 -10.99 17.99 -12.13
N GLY A 175 -9.92 18.29 -11.37
CA GLY A 175 -9.81 19.51 -10.60
C GLY A 175 -10.64 19.51 -9.30
N PRO A 176 -10.42 20.49 -8.41
CA PRO A 176 -11.18 20.62 -7.18
C PRO A 176 -12.65 20.91 -7.46
N GLN A 177 -13.54 20.27 -6.70
CA GLN A 177 -14.97 20.54 -6.73
C GLN A 177 -15.35 21.28 -5.45
N PRO A 178 -16.00 22.45 -5.53
CA PRO A 178 -16.40 23.19 -4.34
C PRO A 178 -17.43 22.38 -3.54
N ASN A 179 -17.36 22.50 -2.22
CA ASN A 179 -18.32 21.91 -1.26
C ASN A 179 -18.43 20.37 -1.25
N HIS A 180 -17.51 19.65 -1.91
CA HIS A 180 -17.49 18.19 -1.92
C HIS A 180 -16.10 17.64 -1.56
N LEU A 181 -16.06 16.63 -0.68
CA LEU A 181 -14.85 15.85 -0.48
C LEU A 181 -14.51 15.09 -1.78
N PRO A 182 -13.22 14.98 -2.14
CA PRO A 182 -12.84 14.25 -3.33
C PRO A 182 -13.21 12.78 -3.22
N THR A 183 -13.72 12.23 -4.33
CA THR A 183 -13.83 10.78 -4.47
C THR A 183 -12.42 10.20 -4.58
N LEU A 184 -12.12 9.16 -3.80
CA LEU A 184 -10.83 8.48 -3.85
C LEU A 184 -10.95 7.21 -4.70
N TYR A 185 -10.26 7.18 -5.84
CA TYR A 185 -10.18 6.00 -6.70
C TYR A 185 -9.02 5.10 -6.26
N LYS A 186 -9.29 3.81 -6.08
CA LYS A 186 -8.28 2.84 -5.64
C LYS A 186 -7.34 2.46 -6.78
N LEU A 187 -6.06 2.72 -6.58
CA LEU A 187 -4.98 2.33 -7.49
C LEU A 187 -4.36 0.99 -7.09
N GLY A 188 -4.24 0.74 -5.79
CA GLY A 188 -3.63 -0.48 -5.28
C GLY A 188 -3.95 -0.73 -3.81
N GLY A 189 -3.51 -1.88 -3.30
CA GLY A 189 -3.66 -2.24 -1.90
C GLY A 189 -2.57 -3.20 -1.45
N ILE A 190 -2.25 -3.15 -0.16
CA ILE A 190 -1.22 -3.99 0.45
C ILE A 190 -1.85 -4.96 1.46
N LEU A 191 -1.51 -6.23 1.37
CA LEU A 191 -1.90 -7.28 2.30
C LEU A 191 -0.65 -7.89 2.94
N THR A 192 -0.40 -7.53 4.19
CA THR A 192 0.66 -8.13 5.01
C THR A 192 0.08 -9.30 5.80
N GLU A 193 0.63 -10.49 5.59
CA GLU A 193 0.38 -11.69 6.39
C GLU A 193 1.63 -11.95 7.25
N THR A 194 1.46 -12.41 8.49
CA THR A 194 2.58 -12.64 9.42
C THR A 194 2.54 -14.04 10.05
N ARG A 195 3.72 -14.55 10.42
CA ARG A 195 3.87 -15.76 11.25
C ARG A 195 4.47 -15.37 12.59
N ILE A 196 3.73 -15.64 13.65
CA ILE A 196 4.12 -15.33 15.03
C ILE A 196 4.71 -16.56 15.69
N GLN A 197 5.82 -16.38 16.41
CA GLN A 197 6.43 -17.37 17.29
C GLN A 197 6.64 -16.72 18.66
N GLY A 198 5.91 -17.20 19.68
CA GLY A 198 5.85 -16.51 20.97
C GLY A 198 5.24 -15.11 20.83
N GLN A 199 5.99 -14.09 21.24
CA GLN A 199 5.60 -12.67 21.10
C GLN A 199 6.33 -11.95 19.94
N THR A 200 6.92 -12.72 19.02
CA THR A 200 7.73 -12.19 17.93
C THR A 200 7.09 -12.53 16.58
N VAL A 201 7.01 -11.53 15.70
CA VAL A 201 6.76 -11.72 14.27
C VAL A 201 8.03 -12.24 13.62
N SER A 202 8.09 -13.56 13.41
CA SER A 202 9.25 -14.24 12.84
C SER A 202 9.39 -14.03 11.33
N HIS A 203 8.25 -14.02 10.63
CA HIS A 203 8.18 -13.91 9.17
C HIS A 203 6.99 -13.05 8.77
N ALA A 204 7.11 -12.38 7.63
CA ALA A 204 5.98 -11.71 6.99
C ALA A 204 6.02 -11.93 5.48
N VAL A 205 4.84 -11.99 4.87
CA VAL A 205 4.67 -11.94 3.42
C VAL A 205 3.82 -10.72 3.11
N VAL A 206 4.38 -9.79 2.35
CA VAL A 206 3.71 -8.55 1.96
C VAL A 206 3.28 -8.65 0.50
N GLY A 207 1.97 -8.75 0.27
CA GLY A 207 1.35 -8.72 -1.04
C GLY A 207 0.98 -7.31 -1.45
N LEU A 208 1.33 -6.91 -2.68
CA LEU A 208 0.91 -5.71 -3.35
C LEU A 208 0.09 -6.09 -4.58
N GLY A 209 -1.16 -5.62 -4.61
CA GLY A 209 -1.95 -5.54 -5.82
C GLY A 209 -1.95 -4.11 -6.35
N LEU A 210 -1.50 -3.90 -7.58
CA LEU A 210 -1.51 -2.58 -8.23
C LEU A 210 -2.19 -2.67 -9.60
N ASN A 211 -3.13 -1.76 -9.84
CA ASN A 211 -3.86 -1.67 -11.10
C ASN A 211 -2.97 -1.04 -12.18
N GLY A 212 -2.53 -1.82 -13.16
CA GLY A 212 -1.63 -1.37 -14.23
C GLY A 212 -2.42 -0.88 -15.44
N ALA A 213 -2.85 -1.83 -16.25
CA ALA A 213 -3.71 -1.65 -17.43
C ALA A 213 -4.92 -2.62 -17.40
N ASN A 214 -5.10 -3.38 -16.31
CA ASN A 214 -6.24 -4.27 -16.15
C ASN A 214 -7.57 -3.49 -16.06
N PRO A 215 -8.70 -4.14 -16.40
CA PRO A 215 -10.01 -3.65 -16.04
C PRO A 215 -10.11 -3.47 -14.51
N VAL A 216 -10.79 -2.40 -14.09
CA VAL A 216 -11.02 -2.06 -12.69
C VAL A 216 -12.49 -1.74 -12.47
N PRO A 217 -13.04 -1.98 -11.26
CA PRO A 217 -14.40 -1.55 -10.93
C PRO A 217 -14.51 -0.01 -10.90
N PRO A 218 -15.74 0.56 -10.84
CA PRO A 218 -15.95 2.01 -10.86
C PRO A 218 -15.20 2.79 -9.76
N GLN A 219 -14.95 2.16 -8.61
CA GLN A 219 -14.20 2.78 -7.50
C GLN A 219 -12.69 2.65 -7.66
N GLY A 220 -12.21 2.01 -8.73
CA GLY A 220 -10.80 1.81 -9.04
C GLY A 220 -10.30 2.74 -10.14
N ILE A 221 -8.98 2.86 -10.23
CA ILE A 221 -8.28 3.47 -11.37
C ILE A 221 -7.03 2.63 -11.65
N ASN A 222 -6.65 2.53 -12.92
CA ASN A 222 -5.40 1.88 -13.33
C ASN A 222 -4.36 2.92 -13.79
N LEU A 223 -3.08 2.57 -13.69
CA LEU A 223 -1.96 3.45 -14.04
C LEU A 223 -2.04 3.95 -15.48
N GLN A 224 -2.44 3.11 -16.44
CA GLN A 224 -2.55 3.50 -17.84
C GLN A 224 -3.57 4.65 -18.02
N THR A 225 -4.75 4.52 -17.42
CA THR A 225 -5.82 5.53 -17.47
C THR A 225 -5.44 6.80 -16.73
N LEU A 226 -4.86 6.66 -15.53
CA LEU A 226 -4.35 7.78 -14.74
C LEU A 226 -3.33 8.58 -15.54
N TRP A 227 -2.39 7.89 -16.18
CA TRP A 227 -1.35 8.50 -16.99
C TRP A 227 -1.94 9.29 -18.15
N SER A 228 -2.84 8.69 -18.93
CA SER A 228 -3.50 9.37 -20.04
C SER A 228 -4.20 10.65 -19.61
N LYS A 229 -4.86 10.65 -18.44
CA LYS A 229 -5.54 11.84 -17.90
C LYS A 229 -4.57 12.93 -17.48
N ILE A 230 -3.49 12.57 -16.77
CA ILE A 230 -2.47 13.55 -16.33
C ILE A 230 -1.78 14.15 -17.56
N ALA A 231 -1.38 13.33 -18.53
CA ALA A 231 -0.68 13.78 -19.73
C ALA A 231 -1.54 14.69 -20.63
N SER A 232 -2.87 14.54 -20.58
CA SER A 232 -3.80 15.37 -21.35
C SER A 232 -4.12 16.73 -20.70
N ASN A 233 -3.63 17.00 -19.48
CA ASN A 233 -3.99 18.22 -18.75
C ASN A 233 -3.11 19.42 -19.16
N PRO A 234 -3.64 20.46 -19.83
CA PRO A 234 -2.83 21.52 -20.47
C PRO A 234 -2.15 22.48 -19.49
N THR A 235 -2.60 22.55 -18.24
CA THR A 235 -2.07 23.49 -17.22
C THR A 235 -0.79 23.01 -16.55
N ASP A 236 -0.27 21.84 -16.95
CA ASP A 236 0.89 21.18 -16.37
C ASP A 236 2.10 21.23 -17.34
N SER A 237 2.23 22.33 -18.10
CA SER A 237 3.32 22.52 -19.08
C SER A 237 4.72 22.51 -18.47
N ASP A 238 4.84 22.71 -17.15
CA ASP A 238 6.10 22.60 -16.40
C ASP A 238 6.44 21.15 -15.99
N ARG A 239 5.52 20.21 -16.16
CA ARG A 239 5.81 18.77 -16.05
C ARG A 239 6.38 18.26 -17.37
N HIS A 240 7.50 18.82 -17.79
CA HIS A 240 8.48 18.11 -18.61
C HIS A 240 9.08 16.98 -17.76
N LEU A 241 8.26 15.99 -17.42
CA LEU A 241 8.71 14.80 -16.72
C LEU A 241 9.51 14.00 -17.73
N PRO A 242 10.84 13.83 -17.57
CA PRO A 242 11.52 12.82 -18.35
C PRO A 242 10.89 11.49 -17.98
N LEU A 243 9.99 11.01 -18.84
CA LEU A 243 9.48 9.66 -18.82
C LEU A 243 10.69 8.74 -18.72
N THR A 244 10.89 8.08 -17.59
CA THR A 244 11.71 6.87 -17.61
C THR A 244 10.84 5.78 -18.24
N PRO A 245 11.26 5.14 -19.33
CA PRO A 245 10.51 4.06 -20.02
C PRO A 245 10.00 2.94 -19.08
N CYS A 246 10.59 2.82 -17.89
CA CYS A 246 10.17 1.95 -16.79
C CYS A 246 8.67 2.05 -16.45
N LEU A 247 8.04 3.23 -16.54
CA LEU A 247 6.65 3.41 -16.11
C LEU A 247 5.60 2.85 -17.06
N MET A 248 6.00 2.43 -18.26
CA MET A 248 5.07 2.04 -19.31
C MET A 248 5.00 0.54 -19.55
N SER A 249 5.59 -0.27 -18.67
CA SER A 249 5.55 -1.73 -18.74
C SER A 249 5.29 -2.35 -17.37
N LEU A 250 4.77 -3.57 -17.40
CA LEU A 250 4.56 -4.35 -16.18
C LEU A 250 5.89 -4.65 -15.48
N ASN A 251 6.99 -4.82 -16.23
CA ASN A 251 8.33 -5.02 -15.68
C ASN A 251 8.85 -3.80 -14.90
N GLY A 252 8.74 -2.60 -15.46
CA GLY A 252 9.24 -1.43 -14.75
C GLY A 252 8.36 -1.00 -13.58
N ILE A 253 7.04 -1.25 -13.63
CA ILE A 253 6.17 -1.07 -12.47
C ILE A 253 6.46 -2.11 -11.38
N ALA A 254 6.78 -3.36 -11.75
CA ALA A 254 7.28 -4.35 -10.80
C ALA A 254 8.59 -3.88 -10.14
N ALA A 255 9.52 -3.30 -10.91
CA ALA A 255 10.74 -2.73 -10.36
C ALA A 255 10.46 -1.59 -9.36
N ILE A 256 9.59 -0.65 -9.71
CA ILE A 256 9.20 0.46 -8.81
C ILE A 256 8.56 -0.08 -7.52
N ALA A 257 7.67 -1.08 -7.64
CA ALA A 257 7.04 -1.72 -6.51
C ALA A 257 8.06 -2.41 -5.59
N ILE A 258 8.95 -3.24 -6.15
CA ILE A 258 10.01 -3.93 -5.40
C ILE A 258 10.90 -2.92 -4.69
N TRP A 259 11.33 -1.88 -5.40
CA TRP A 259 12.15 -0.81 -4.87
C TRP A 259 11.43 -0.09 -3.72
N GLY A 260 10.16 0.27 -3.91
CA GLY A 260 9.35 0.94 -2.88
C GLY A 260 9.15 0.09 -1.61
N ILE A 261 8.80 -1.19 -1.76
CA ILE A 261 8.65 -2.11 -0.62
C ILE A 261 9.96 -2.21 0.16
N ARG A 262 11.08 -2.42 -0.55
CA ARG A 262 12.42 -2.53 0.07
C ARG A 262 12.85 -1.24 0.77
N SER A 263 12.73 -0.10 0.09
CA SER A 263 13.11 1.20 0.65
C SER A 263 12.30 1.51 1.91
N GLY A 264 10.99 1.25 1.89
CA GLY A 264 10.13 1.42 3.06
C GLY A 264 10.53 0.51 4.22
N TRP A 265 10.72 -0.78 3.93
CA TRP A 265 11.15 -1.77 4.92
C TRP A 265 12.51 -1.44 5.54
N GLN A 266 13.52 -1.19 4.71
CA GLN A 266 14.87 -0.87 5.15
C GLN A 266 14.92 0.43 5.97
N ARG A 267 14.18 1.47 5.56
CA ARG A 267 14.10 2.71 6.33
C ARG A 267 13.51 2.48 7.71
N TRP A 268 12.49 1.63 7.84
CA TRP A 268 11.94 1.27 9.15
C TRP A 268 12.97 0.50 10.00
N GLN A 269 13.70 -0.44 9.41
CA GLN A 269 14.76 -1.18 10.13
C GLN A 269 15.88 -0.24 10.63
N GLN A 270 16.24 0.77 9.86
CA GLN A 270 17.35 1.67 10.16
C GLN A 270 16.98 2.86 11.06
N GLN A 271 15.77 3.40 10.90
CA GLN A 271 15.37 4.67 11.51
C GLN A 271 14.13 4.56 12.40
N GLY A 272 13.51 3.38 12.47
CA GLY A 272 12.27 3.17 13.21
C GLY A 272 11.04 3.80 12.55
N ILE A 273 9.98 3.95 13.33
CA ILE A 273 8.65 4.33 12.85
C ILE A 273 8.45 5.84 12.65
N ASP A 274 9.19 6.68 13.37
CA ASP A 274 8.98 8.15 13.37
C ASP A 274 9.07 8.81 11.98
N PRO A 275 10.09 8.55 11.15
CA PRO A 275 10.13 9.10 9.81
C PRO A 275 9.04 8.52 8.90
N ILE A 276 8.69 7.25 9.09
CA ILE A 276 7.64 6.57 8.33
C ILE A 276 6.27 7.19 8.63
N ILE A 277 5.93 7.40 9.91
CA ILE A 277 4.63 7.92 10.31
C ILE A 277 4.46 9.39 9.95
N ARG A 278 5.56 10.15 9.91
CA ARG A 278 5.57 11.52 9.39
C ARG A 278 5.12 11.54 7.92
N ASP A 279 5.76 10.73 7.08
CA ASP A 279 5.45 10.67 5.65
C ASP A 279 4.08 10.05 5.39
N TYR A 280 3.73 9.00 6.15
CA TYR A 280 2.38 8.43 6.12
C TYR A 280 1.33 9.51 6.34
N ASN A 281 1.49 10.33 7.37
CA ASN A 281 0.55 11.40 7.69
C ASN A 281 0.59 12.53 6.66
N THR A 282 1.71 12.77 5.97
CA THR A 282 1.77 13.69 4.83
C THR A 282 0.97 13.17 3.64
N PHE A 283 0.96 11.85 3.40
CA PHE A 283 0.23 11.22 2.30
C PHE A 283 -1.16 10.72 2.67
N LEU A 284 -1.55 10.82 3.95
CA LEU A 284 -2.83 10.33 4.45
C LEU A 284 -3.98 11.06 3.76
N SER A 285 -4.80 10.29 3.05
CA SER A 285 -6.03 10.78 2.46
C SER A 285 -6.98 11.29 3.54
N HIS A 286 -7.74 12.35 3.25
CA HIS A 286 -8.70 12.95 4.20
C HIS A 286 -8.10 13.46 5.51
N ARG A 287 -6.77 13.63 5.61
CA ARG A 287 -6.19 14.34 6.75
C ARG A 287 -6.83 15.73 6.88
N ASP A 288 -7.12 16.10 8.11
CA ASP A 288 -7.82 17.32 8.48
C ASP A 288 -9.27 17.45 7.96
N GLN A 289 -9.83 16.41 7.34
CA GLN A 289 -11.24 16.38 6.93
C GLN A 289 -12.11 15.75 8.01
N SER A 290 -13.32 16.28 8.16
CA SER A 290 -14.37 15.69 8.99
C SER A 290 -15.09 14.61 8.21
N ILE A 291 -15.06 13.39 8.71
CA ILE A 291 -15.70 12.23 8.08
C ILE A 291 -16.55 11.47 9.10
N GLN A 292 -17.51 10.70 8.61
CA GLN A 292 -18.18 9.68 9.41
C GLN A 292 -17.42 8.36 9.26
N VAL A 293 -16.94 7.82 10.36
CA VAL A 293 -16.24 6.53 10.41
C VAL A 293 -17.16 5.49 11.01
N LYS A 294 -17.46 4.43 10.26
CA LYS A 294 -18.17 3.26 10.77
C LYS A 294 -17.16 2.26 11.32
N TYR A 295 -17.37 1.81 12.54
CA TYR A 295 -16.52 0.83 13.21
C TYR A 295 -17.35 -0.24 13.90
N GLN A 296 -16.82 -1.45 13.95
CA GLN A 296 -17.33 -2.56 14.74
C GLN A 296 -16.63 -2.50 16.09
N GLY A 297 -17.37 -2.08 17.12
CA GLY A 297 -16.95 -2.26 18.50
C GLY A 297 -17.10 -3.72 18.93
N GLN A 298 -16.92 -4.02 20.22
CA GLN A 298 -17.14 -5.35 20.76
C GLN A 298 -18.61 -5.82 20.70
N SER A 299 -19.56 -4.93 20.37
CA SER A 299 -20.97 -5.25 20.19
C SER A 299 -21.32 -5.57 18.73
N VAL A 300 -22.36 -6.41 18.53
CA VAL A 300 -22.82 -6.87 17.20
C VAL A 300 -23.38 -5.72 16.33
N GLN A 301 -23.64 -4.54 16.90
CA GLN A 301 -24.14 -3.38 16.16
C GLN A 301 -22.99 -2.47 15.71
N SER A 302 -22.97 -2.14 14.41
CA SER A 302 -22.03 -1.17 13.85
C SER A 302 -22.24 0.21 14.47
N GLN A 303 -21.17 0.77 15.04
CA GLN A 303 -21.15 2.13 15.59
C GLN A 303 -20.60 3.09 14.53
N SER A 304 -20.98 4.37 14.63
CA SER A 304 -20.40 5.41 13.78
C SER A 304 -19.99 6.61 14.60
N VAL A 305 -18.83 7.17 14.30
CA VAL A 305 -18.36 8.41 14.89
C VAL A 305 -18.09 9.44 13.80
N GLN A 306 -18.61 10.64 13.97
CA GLN A 306 -18.23 11.78 13.13
C GLN A 306 -17.08 12.51 13.79
N GLY A 307 -16.00 12.70 13.04
CA GLY A 307 -14.81 13.35 13.57
C GLY A 307 -13.83 13.78 12.50
N LYS A 308 -12.96 14.71 12.89
CA LYS A 308 -11.83 15.17 12.07
C LYS A 308 -10.67 14.19 12.17
N ILE A 309 -10.14 13.72 11.04
CA ILE A 309 -8.91 12.92 11.01
C ILE A 309 -7.72 13.79 11.36
N LEU A 310 -7.01 13.43 12.44
CA LEU A 310 -5.78 14.10 12.87
C LEU A 310 -4.54 13.47 12.23
N GLY A 311 -4.59 12.16 11.97
CA GLY A 311 -3.46 11.39 11.47
C GLY A 311 -3.56 9.92 11.88
N VAL A 312 -2.41 9.27 11.86
CA VAL A 312 -2.20 7.89 12.31
C VAL A 312 -1.08 7.91 13.36
N SER A 313 -1.23 7.12 14.42
CA SER A 313 -0.23 6.97 15.48
C SER A 313 0.92 6.05 15.08
N ALA A 314 2.01 6.05 15.85
CA ALA A 314 3.14 5.12 15.65
C ALA A 314 2.75 3.63 15.82
N SER A 315 1.65 3.33 16.50
CA SER A 315 1.07 1.99 16.61
C SER A 315 0.09 1.64 15.48
N GLY A 316 -0.14 2.57 14.53
CA GLY A 316 -1.00 2.36 13.36
C GLY A 316 -2.48 2.66 13.57
N HIS A 317 -2.86 3.25 14.71
CA HIS A 317 -4.25 3.63 14.98
C HIS A 317 -4.60 4.92 14.24
N LEU A 318 -5.80 4.97 13.64
CA LEU A 318 -6.34 6.22 13.09
C LEU A 318 -6.77 7.13 14.24
N ARG A 319 -6.28 8.36 14.22
CA ARG A 319 -6.52 9.39 15.25
C ARG A 319 -7.66 10.31 14.81
N LEU A 320 -8.72 10.36 15.59
CA LEU A 320 -9.92 11.17 15.31
C LEU A 320 -10.21 12.14 16.46
N ARG A 321 -10.60 13.36 16.11
CA ARG A 321 -11.24 14.30 17.04
C ARG A 321 -12.75 14.33 16.78
N PRO A 322 -13.61 13.88 17.70
CA PRO A 322 -15.06 13.92 17.52
C PRO A 322 -15.58 15.33 17.27
N THR A 323 -16.54 15.49 16.36
CA THR A 323 -17.19 16.79 16.07
C THR A 323 -18.51 16.98 16.82
N SER A 324 -19.11 15.92 17.35
CA SER A 324 -20.30 15.96 18.21
C SER A 324 -20.27 14.81 19.22
N LEU A 325 -20.35 15.13 20.52
CA LEU A 325 -20.59 14.13 21.57
C LEU A 325 -22.08 13.78 21.59
N SER A 326 -22.54 12.91 20.69
CA SER A 326 -23.90 12.35 20.83
C SER A 326 -23.87 11.26 21.90
N SER A 327 -24.25 11.63 23.13
CA SER A 327 -24.32 10.80 24.34
C SER A 327 -22.97 10.20 24.79
N PRO A 328 -22.76 9.95 26.10
CA PRO A 328 -21.51 9.36 26.57
C PRO A 328 -21.35 7.98 25.92
N ILE A 329 -20.35 7.87 25.05
CA ILE A 329 -19.89 6.58 24.54
C ILE A 329 -19.31 5.87 25.76
N GLN A 330 -19.97 4.82 26.24
CA GLN A 330 -19.35 3.89 27.18
C GLN A 330 -18.27 3.11 26.42
N VAL A 331 -17.06 3.68 26.39
CA VAL A 331 -15.86 2.96 25.98
C VAL A 331 -15.40 2.19 27.20
N ASN A 332 -15.58 0.87 27.20
CA ASN A 332 -15.04 0.01 28.26
C ASN A 332 -13.50 0.03 28.18
N SER A 333 -12.89 0.06 29.36
CA SER A 333 -11.44 0.24 29.60
C SER A 333 -10.50 -0.77 28.93
N SER A 334 -11.03 -1.83 28.31
CA SER A 334 -10.25 -2.80 27.54
C SER A 334 -9.85 -2.32 26.15
N ASP A 335 -10.54 -1.32 25.59
CA ASP A 335 -10.25 -0.73 24.28
C ASP A 335 -9.42 0.57 24.38
N VAL A 336 -9.06 0.98 25.60
CA VAL A 336 -8.21 2.13 25.92
C VAL A 336 -6.99 1.65 26.68
N THR A 337 -5.85 1.48 26.02
CA THR A 337 -4.58 1.28 26.72
C THR A 337 -4.11 2.64 27.26
N GLY A 338 -4.46 2.95 28.50
CA GLY A 338 -3.97 4.13 29.23
C GLY A 338 -4.76 4.41 30.51
N THR A 339 -4.25 3.95 31.65
CA THR A 339 -4.76 4.29 32.99
C THR A 339 -4.25 5.66 33.46
N SER A 340 -5.15 6.62 33.71
CA SER A 340 -5.10 7.53 34.87
C SER A 340 -6.32 8.45 34.88
N SER A 341 -6.91 8.62 36.07
CA SER A 341 -7.94 9.59 36.51
C SER A 341 -8.30 10.74 35.56
N LEU A 342 -9.60 10.85 35.26
CA LEU A 342 -10.27 11.84 34.40
C LEU A 342 -10.09 13.30 34.88
N PRO A 343 -9.66 14.23 34.00
CA PRO A 343 -10.08 15.62 34.03
C PRO A 343 -11.20 15.87 33.02
N GLN A 344 -12.23 16.60 33.42
CA GLN A 344 -13.28 17.12 32.53
C GLN A 344 -12.68 18.12 31.54
N SER A 345 -12.60 17.76 30.25
CA SER A 345 -12.24 18.66 29.15
C SER A 345 -12.70 18.08 27.81
N SER A 346 -13.32 18.91 26.98
CA SER A 346 -13.93 18.63 25.67
C SER A 346 -12.91 18.34 24.54
N SER A 347 -11.90 17.51 24.79
CA SER A 347 -10.75 17.30 23.88
C SER A 347 -10.26 15.85 23.81
N GLN A 348 -11.13 14.86 23.99
CA GLN A 348 -10.74 13.45 23.87
C GLN A 348 -10.56 13.03 22.41
N GLU A 349 -9.38 12.52 22.10
CA GLU A 349 -9.04 11.87 20.84
C GLU A 349 -9.48 10.39 20.87
N ILE A 350 -10.07 9.91 19.78
CA ILE A 350 -10.41 8.50 19.58
C ILE A 350 -9.34 7.84 18.72
N LEU A 351 -8.86 6.68 19.16
CA LEU A 351 -7.94 5.83 18.41
C LEU A 351 -8.71 4.65 17.83
N LEU A 352 -8.68 4.49 16.51
CA LEU A 352 -9.30 3.35 15.84
C LEU A 352 -8.27 2.37 15.32
N THR A 353 -8.49 1.09 15.58
CA THR A 353 -7.57 -0.01 15.22
C THR A 353 -7.81 -0.51 13.79
N PRO A 354 -6.75 -0.85 13.02
CA PRO A 354 -6.93 -1.50 11.73
C PRO A 354 -7.81 -2.75 11.83
N GLY A 355 -8.85 -2.82 11.02
CA GLY A 355 -9.79 -3.95 10.97
C GLY A 355 -11.03 -3.87 11.84
N SER A 356 -11.07 -2.97 12.83
CA SER A 356 -12.34 -2.62 13.49
C SER A 356 -13.13 -1.58 12.69
N VAL A 357 -12.61 -1.08 11.57
CA VAL A 357 -13.19 0.05 10.83
C VAL A 357 -13.53 -0.34 9.40
N HIS A 358 -14.73 0.04 8.97
CA HIS A 358 -15.11 0.08 7.57
C HIS A 358 -15.19 1.54 7.12
N LEU A 359 -14.12 2.01 6.47
CA LEU A 359 -14.18 3.21 5.64
C LEU A 359 -14.93 2.84 4.34
N GLY A 360 -16.24 2.69 4.45
CA GLY A 360 -17.12 2.41 3.32
C GLY A 360 -17.35 3.65 2.47
N TYR A 361 -17.34 3.50 1.16
CA TYR A 361 -18.02 4.42 0.25
C TYR A 361 -19.48 4.00 0.23
N GLN A 362 -20.34 4.67 0.99
CA GLN A 362 -21.76 4.67 0.68
C GLN A 362 -22.03 5.93 -0.12
N LEU A 363 -22.13 5.77 -1.43
CA LEU A 363 -22.96 6.69 -2.21
C LEU A 363 -24.38 6.43 -1.70
N ASN A 364 -24.99 7.43 -1.08
CA ASN A 364 -26.43 7.37 -0.86
C ASN A 364 -27.11 7.26 -2.24
N PRO A 365 -28.20 6.47 -2.37
CA PRO A 365 -28.97 6.39 -3.60
C PRO A 365 -29.51 7.75 -4.04
#